data_AF-A0A3D4TF72-F1
#
_entry.id   AF-A0A3D4TF72-F1
#
_cell.length_a   1.000
_cell.length_b   1.000
_cell.length_c   1.000
_cell.angle_alpha   90.00
_cell.angle_beta   90.00
_cell.angle_gamma   90.00
#
_symmetry.space_group_name_H-M   'P 1'
#
loop_
_entity.id
_entity.type
_entity.pdbx_description
1 polymer ?
#
loop_
_entity_poly.entity_id
_entity_poly.type
_entity_poly.pdbx_seq_one_letter_code
_entity_poly.pdbx_strand_id
1 'polypeptide(L)'
;PEEKMIAAIEQYTPSNSRSQLVERGSNKIILDAYNANPSSVRLAIENFAKLAADHKIILLGGMMELGEESVAEHQTIADLIAQHSWDQVVLVGGDFSKVSHQFTYLQNSLEAKAWLQQLSPENSYLLIKGSRSMQMEKILEP
;
A
#
# COMPACT_ATOMS: atom_id res chain seq x y z
N PRO A 1 -17.44 -28.04 16.39
CA PRO A 1 -16.89 -28.21 15.01
C PRO A 1 -17.09 -26.97 14.14
N GLU A 2 -18.22 -26.28 14.27
CA GLU A 2 -18.48 -24.97 13.65
C GLU A 2 -17.97 -23.79 14.50
N GLU A 3 -18.23 -23.80 15.82
CA GLU A 3 -17.77 -22.77 16.76
C GLU A 3 -16.23 -22.61 16.77
N LYS A 4 -15.49 -23.70 16.57
CA LYS A 4 -14.02 -23.66 16.44
C LYS A 4 -13.55 -23.02 15.13
N MET A 5 -14.34 -23.10 14.06
CA MET A 5 -14.04 -22.43 12.79
C MET A 5 -14.35 -20.94 12.87
N ILE A 6 -15.47 -20.57 13.48
CA ILE A 6 -15.84 -19.16 13.72
C ILE A 6 -14.78 -18.48 14.60
N ALA A 7 -14.44 -19.08 15.74
CA ALA A 7 -13.42 -18.53 16.64
C ALA A 7 -12.03 -18.43 15.97
N ALA A 8 -11.68 -19.37 15.07
CA ALA A 8 -10.42 -19.33 14.33
C ALA A 8 -10.38 -18.23 13.27
N ILE A 9 -11.50 -17.93 12.60
CA ILE A 9 -11.61 -16.82 11.66
C ILE A 9 -11.59 -15.49 12.41
N GLU A 10 -12.30 -15.38 13.54
CA GLU A 10 -12.36 -14.17 14.38
C GLU A 10 -11.00 -13.81 14.99
N GLN A 11 -10.17 -14.81 15.29
CA GLN A 11 -8.83 -14.61 15.87
C GLN A 11 -7.71 -14.56 14.83
N TYR A 12 -8.02 -14.71 13.54
CA TYR A 12 -7.00 -14.71 12.50
C TYR A 12 -6.37 -13.33 12.36
N THR A 13 -5.19 -13.18 12.94
CA THR A 13 -4.32 -12.03 12.72
C THR A 13 -3.24 -12.46 11.73
N PRO A 14 -3.30 -12.05 10.45
CA PRO A 14 -2.26 -12.40 9.48
C PRO A 14 -0.92 -11.86 9.99
N SER A 15 0.11 -12.70 10.07
CA SER A 15 1.45 -12.32 10.58
C SER A 15 2.50 -12.16 9.46
N ASN A 16 2.09 -12.31 8.20
CA ASN A 16 2.97 -12.36 7.02
C ASN A 16 2.87 -11.09 6.14
N SER A 17 2.55 -9.94 6.72
CA SER A 17 2.39 -8.66 5.99
C SER A 17 1.28 -8.70 4.92
N ARG A 18 0.25 -9.52 5.12
CA ARG A 18 -0.98 -9.51 4.31
C ARG A 18 -2.09 -8.84 5.08
N SER A 19 -2.62 -7.73 4.55
CA SER A 19 -3.82 -7.04 5.08
C SER A 19 -3.80 -6.84 6.60
N GLN A 20 -2.66 -6.44 7.16
CA GLN A 20 -2.50 -6.17 8.58
C GLN A 20 -2.93 -4.74 8.91
N LEU A 21 -3.70 -4.56 9.99
CA LEU A 21 -3.88 -3.26 10.60
C LEU A 21 -2.82 -3.06 11.67
N VAL A 22 -1.94 -2.09 11.48
CA VAL A 22 -0.84 -1.74 12.39
C VAL A 22 -1.09 -0.34 12.93
N GLU A 23 -0.99 -0.17 14.24
CA GLU A 23 -1.05 1.15 14.88
C GLU A 23 0.37 1.63 15.20
N ARG A 24 0.69 2.88 14.86
CA ARG A 24 1.95 3.54 15.21
C ARG A 24 1.71 4.97 15.65
N GLY A 25 1.87 5.22 16.95
CA GLY A 25 1.47 6.49 17.53
C GLY A 25 -0.03 6.71 17.31
N SER A 26 -0.39 7.86 16.72
CA SER A 26 -1.77 8.19 16.35
C SER A 26 -2.19 7.70 14.96
N ASN A 27 -1.29 7.05 14.21
CA ASN A 27 -1.56 6.60 12.84
C ASN A 27 -2.09 5.17 12.79
N LYS A 28 -2.96 4.91 11.82
CA LYS A 28 -3.45 3.58 11.47
C LYS A 28 -2.96 3.17 10.09
N ILE A 29 -2.36 2.00 9.99
CA ILE A 29 -1.64 1.57 8.80
C ILE A 29 -2.22 0.24 8.31
N ILE A 30 -2.69 0.21 7.07
CA ILE A 30 -3.02 -1.02 6.36
C ILE A 30 -1.77 -1.49 5.63
N LEU A 31 -1.14 -2.54 6.14
CA LEU A 31 0.06 -3.15 5.57
C LEU A 31 -0.29 -4.40 4.76
N ASP A 32 -0.08 -4.34 3.46
CA ASP A 32 -0.25 -5.46 2.52
C ASP A 32 0.97 -5.55 1.55
N ALA A 33 2.12 -5.92 2.10
CA ALA A 33 3.42 -5.92 1.41
C ALA A 33 3.85 -7.30 0.88
N TYR A 34 2.94 -8.28 0.82
CA TYR A 34 3.27 -9.62 0.32
C TYR A 34 2.91 -9.81 -1.16
N ASN A 35 1.75 -9.30 -1.59
CA ASN A 35 1.25 -9.49 -2.96
C ASN A 35 0.73 -8.16 -3.53
N ALA A 36 1.14 -7.86 -4.76
CA ALA A 36 0.58 -6.75 -5.53
C ALA A 36 0.38 -7.20 -6.97
N ASN A 37 -0.78 -7.80 -7.22
CA ASN A 37 -1.33 -7.95 -8.56
C ASN A 37 -2.37 -6.83 -8.84
N PRO A 38 -2.71 -6.53 -10.10
CA PRO A 38 -3.51 -5.35 -10.44
C PRO A 38 -4.90 -5.35 -9.79
N SER A 39 -5.57 -6.51 -9.74
CA SER A 39 -6.90 -6.62 -9.13
C SER A 39 -6.87 -6.37 -7.62
N SER A 40 -5.89 -6.91 -6.90
CA SER A 40 -5.74 -6.67 -5.46
C SER A 40 -5.36 -5.22 -5.14
N VAL A 41 -4.54 -4.59 -5.97
CA VAL A 41 -4.13 -3.18 -5.81
C VAL A 41 -5.33 -2.26 -6.04
N ARG A 42 -6.08 -2.47 -7.12
CA ARG A 42 -7.32 -1.73 -7.40
C ARG A 42 -8.29 -1.81 -6.23
N LEU A 43 -8.58 -3.01 -5.73
CA LEU A 43 -9.50 -3.20 -4.61
C LEU A 43 -9.00 -2.53 -3.33
N ALA A 44 -7.69 -2.58 -3.05
CA ALA A 44 -7.10 -1.92 -1.89
C ALA A 44 -7.27 -0.40 -1.97
N ILE A 45 -7.02 0.21 -3.13
CA ILE A 45 -7.20 1.66 -3.37
C ILE A 45 -8.67 2.05 -3.20
N GLU A 46 -9.59 1.32 -3.84
CA GLU A 46 -11.02 1.62 -3.77
C GLU A 46 -11.58 1.49 -2.34
N ASN A 47 -11.16 0.48 -1.60
CA ASN A 47 -11.57 0.30 -0.21
C ASN A 47 -10.98 1.42 0.67
N PHE A 48 -9.70 1.76 0.46
CA PHE A 48 -9.05 2.84 1.20
C PHE A 48 -9.69 4.20 0.92
N ALA A 49 -10.10 4.46 -0.33
CA ALA A 49 -10.85 5.66 -0.72
C ALA A 49 -12.18 5.77 0.05
N LYS A 50 -12.87 4.65 0.31
CA LYS A 50 -14.16 4.61 1.00
C LYS A 50 -14.08 4.71 2.53
N LEU A 51 -12.90 4.53 3.14
CA LEU A 51 -12.76 4.65 4.60
C LEU A 51 -13.10 6.07 5.07
N ALA A 52 -13.84 6.19 6.17
CA ALA A 52 -14.07 7.47 6.82
C ALA A 52 -12.80 7.89 7.59
N ALA A 53 -11.95 8.68 6.95
CA ALA A 53 -10.73 9.24 7.51
C ALA A 53 -10.37 10.54 6.79
N ASP A 54 -9.95 11.56 7.54
CA ASP A 54 -9.64 12.88 6.99
C ASP A 54 -8.26 12.91 6.32
N HIS A 55 -7.28 12.23 6.92
CA HIS A 55 -5.90 12.21 6.44
C HIS A 55 -5.53 10.83 5.88
N LYS A 56 -5.34 10.75 4.56
CA LYS A 56 -5.04 9.49 3.86
C LYS A 56 -3.78 9.58 3.04
N ILE A 57 -2.85 8.66 3.28
CA ILE A 57 -1.57 8.58 2.61
C ILE A 57 -1.42 7.19 1.95
N ILE A 58 -0.94 7.15 0.72
CA ILE A 58 -0.63 5.90 0.00
C ILE A 58 0.87 5.79 -0.20
N LEU A 59 1.43 4.63 0.14
CA LEU A 59 2.77 4.19 -0.28
C LEU A 59 2.62 2.87 -1.03
N LEU A 60 2.74 2.91 -2.36
CA LEU A 60 2.47 1.77 -3.24
C LEU A 60 3.73 1.35 -4.00
N GLY A 61 4.21 0.14 -3.71
CA GLY A 61 5.31 -0.51 -4.40
C GLY A 61 4.86 -1.14 -5.72
N GLY A 62 5.79 -1.19 -6.67
CA GLY A 62 5.59 -1.80 -7.99
C GLY A 62 5.01 -3.23 -7.93
N MET A 63 4.14 -3.50 -8.90
CA MET A 63 3.60 -4.83 -9.19
C MET A 63 4.63 -5.63 -10.00
N MET A 64 4.65 -6.96 -9.85
CA MET A 64 5.64 -7.83 -10.48
C MET A 64 4.95 -8.91 -11.31
N GLU A 65 5.73 -9.60 -12.15
CA GLU A 65 5.28 -10.75 -12.95
C GLU A 65 4.15 -10.43 -13.96
N LEU A 66 4.06 -9.19 -14.41
CA LEU A 66 3.03 -8.73 -15.36
C LEU A 66 3.42 -8.86 -16.84
N GLY A 67 4.68 -9.19 -17.14
CA GLY A 67 5.16 -9.32 -18.51
C GLY A 67 5.03 -8.03 -19.31
N GLU A 68 4.54 -8.13 -20.54
CA GLU A 68 4.41 -7.01 -21.48
C GLU A 68 3.36 -5.97 -21.04
N GLU A 69 2.38 -6.39 -20.24
CA GLU A 69 1.31 -5.52 -19.73
C GLU A 69 1.74 -4.66 -18.54
N SER A 70 2.96 -4.86 -18.02
CA SER A 70 3.40 -4.24 -16.77
C SER A 70 3.25 -2.71 -16.77
N VAL A 71 3.73 -2.03 -17.81
CA VAL A 71 3.63 -0.56 -17.89
C VAL A 71 2.18 -0.09 -17.98
N ALA A 72 1.34 -0.76 -18.78
CA ALA A 72 -0.07 -0.41 -18.94
C ALA A 72 -0.86 -0.58 -17.64
N GLU A 73 -0.61 -1.66 -16.90
CA GLU A 73 -1.24 -1.90 -15.61
C GLU A 73 -0.77 -0.89 -14.55
N HIS A 74 0.52 -0.54 -14.50
CA HIS A 74 1.00 0.51 -13.60
C HIS A 74 0.41 1.88 -13.93
N GLN A 75 0.22 2.22 -15.22
CA GLN A 75 -0.45 3.45 -15.62
C GLN A 75 -1.92 3.44 -15.17
N THR A 76 -2.63 2.32 -15.39
CA THR A 76 -4.02 2.16 -14.95
C THR A 76 -4.18 2.36 -13.45
N ILE A 77 -3.23 1.84 -12.65
CA ILE A 77 -3.21 2.05 -11.21
C ILE A 77 -2.92 3.52 -10.84
N ALA A 78 -1.97 4.17 -11.50
CA ALA A 78 -1.70 5.60 -11.27
C ALA A 78 -2.93 6.47 -11.59
N ASP A 79 -3.61 6.18 -12.70
CA ASP A 79 -4.82 6.87 -13.12
C ASP A 79 -5.96 6.65 -12.12
N LEU A 80 -6.12 5.43 -11.59
CA LEU A 80 -7.10 5.13 -10.55
C LEU A 80 -6.83 5.92 -9.27
N ILE A 81 -5.57 6.00 -8.83
CA ILE A 81 -5.20 6.79 -7.65
C ILE A 81 -5.57 8.26 -7.89
N ALA A 82 -5.37 8.80 -9.10
CA ALA A 82 -5.69 10.18 -9.44
C ALA A 82 -7.20 10.50 -9.45
N GLN A 83 -8.08 9.50 -9.44
CA GLN A 83 -9.55 9.70 -9.36
C GLN A 83 -10.03 10.04 -7.94
N HIS A 84 -9.15 9.98 -6.95
CA HIS A 84 -9.45 10.20 -5.55
C HIS A 84 -8.52 11.26 -4.96
N SER A 85 -8.97 11.88 -3.86
CA SER A 85 -8.17 12.84 -3.10
C SER A 85 -7.39 12.13 -2.01
N TRP A 86 -6.10 12.42 -1.93
CA TRP A 86 -5.17 11.89 -0.92
C TRP A 86 -4.32 13.05 -0.41
N ASP A 87 -3.89 12.99 0.84
CA ASP A 87 -2.95 13.97 1.38
C ASP A 87 -1.59 13.81 0.73
N GLN A 88 -1.15 12.56 0.56
CA GLN A 88 0.09 12.21 -0.11
C GLN A 88 -0.01 10.85 -0.81
N VAL A 89 0.69 10.74 -1.94
CA VAL A 89 0.87 9.48 -2.66
C VAL A 89 2.35 9.32 -3.01
N VAL A 90 2.89 8.16 -2.68
CA VAL A 90 4.24 7.74 -3.01
C VAL A 90 4.16 6.44 -3.80
N LEU A 91 4.71 6.45 -5.02
CA LEU A 91 4.91 5.27 -5.85
C LEU A 91 6.36 4.82 -5.73
N VAL A 92 6.59 3.53 -5.49
CA VAL A 92 7.90 2.99 -5.14
C VAL A 92 8.34 1.93 -6.12
N GLY A 93 9.43 2.19 -6.85
CA GLY A 93 10.08 1.22 -7.73
C GLY A 93 9.19 0.67 -8.86
N GLY A 94 9.65 -0.43 -9.46
CA GLY A 94 8.95 -1.10 -10.55
C GLY A 94 8.70 -0.20 -11.77
N ASP A 95 7.65 -0.54 -12.52
CA ASP A 95 7.30 0.18 -13.75
C ASP A 95 6.53 1.48 -13.50
N PHE A 96 6.29 1.87 -12.24
CA PHE A 96 5.86 3.23 -11.93
C PHE A 96 6.87 4.29 -12.42
N SER A 97 8.15 3.93 -12.56
CA SER A 97 9.17 4.79 -13.19
C SER A 97 8.93 5.09 -14.68
N LYS A 98 8.08 4.31 -15.34
CA LYS A 98 7.87 4.34 -16.79
C LYS A 98 6.50 4.90 -17.20
N VAL A 99 5.68 5.29 -16.23
CA VAL A 99 4.31 5.77 -16.45
C VAL A 99 4.20 7.25 -16.11
N SER A 100 3.20 7.93 -16.67
CA SER A 100 2.99 9.36 -16.43
C SER A 100 2.09 9.55 -15.22
N HIS A 101 2.57 10.29 -14.21
CA HIS A 101 1.80 10.65 -13.03
C HIS A 101 2.36 11.91 -12.34
N GLN A 102 1.58 12.49 -11.44
CA GLN A 102 1.97 13.67 -10.65
C GLN A 102 2.50 13.34 -9.24
N PHE A 103 2.44 12.07 -8.84
CA PHE A 103 2.82 11.62 -7.50
C PHE A 103 4.33 11.58 -7.27
N THR A 104 4.73 11.56 -5.99
CA THR A 104 6.12 11.34 -5.61
C THR A 104 6.55 9.93 -6.04
N TYR A 105 7.69 9.82 -6.72
CA TYR A 105 8.30 8.55 -7.05
C TYR A 105 9.60 8.35 -6.26
N LEU A 106 9.77 7.17 -5.68
CA LEU A 106 10.99 6.76 -4.97
C LEU A 106 11.47 5.42 -5.51
N GLN A 107 12.78 5.16 -5.49
CA GLN A 107 13.34 3.98 -6.13
C GLN A 107 13.06 2.69 -5.35
N ASN A 108 12.98 2.78 -4.02
CA ASN A 108 12.94 1.61 -3.14
C ASN A 108 12.29 1.92 -1.78
N SER A 109 12.03 0.87 -1.00
CA SER A 109 11.36 0.98 0.29
C SER A 109 12.17 1.71 1.37
N LEU A 110 13.50 1.80 1.25
CA LEU A 110 14.33 2.56 2.18
C LEU A 110 14.20 4.07 1.96
N GLU A 111 14.14 4.50 0.70
CA GLU A 111 13.81 5.90 0.38
C GLU A 111 12.40 6.25 0.84
N ALA A 112 11.43 5.35 0.64
CA ALA A 112 10.07 5.52 1.15
C ALA A 112 10.02 5.59 2.68
N LYS A 113 10.85 4.81 3.38
CA LYS A 113 11.02 4.91 4.84
C LYS A 113 11.50 6.30 5.23
N ALA A 114 12.58 6.78 4.62
CA ALA A 114 13.16 8.09 4.91
C ALA A 114 12.16 9.22 4.63
N TRP A 115 11.44 9.14 3.51
CA TRP A 115 10.38 10.09 3.16
C TRP A 115 9.25 10.10 4.20
N LEU A 116 8.78 8.92 4.62
CA LEU A 116 7.71 8.83 5.61
C LEU A 116 8.15 9.36 6.98
N GLN A 117 9.40 9.09 7.37
CA GLN A 117 10.01 9.64 8.59
C GLN A 117 10.10 11.17 8.54
N GLN A 118 10.49 11.73 7.39
CA GLN A 118 10.53 13.17 7.20
C GLN A 118 9.14 13.80 7.24
N LEU A 119 8.13 13.16 6.62
CA LEU A 119 6.75 13.63 6.68
C LEU A 119 6.21 13.63 8.11
N SER A 120 6.57 12.60 8.91
CA SER A 120 6.11 12.40 10.29
C SER A 120 4.61 12.67 10.46
N PRO A 121 3.73 11.96 9.73
CA PRO A 121 2.30 12.20 9.81
C PRO A 121 1.77 11.86 11.21
N GLU A 122 0.70 12.52 11.62
CA GLU A 122 -0.06 12.21 12.83
C GLU A 122 -1.55 12.09 12.49
N ASN A 123 -2.29 11.31 13.27
CA ASN A 123 -3.74 11.10 13.12
C ASN A 123 -4.14 10.68 11.68
N SER A 124 -3.24 9.97 10.99
CA SER A 124 -3.37 9.64 9.57
C SER A 124 -3.66 8.16 9.36
N TYR A 125 -4.34 7.87 8.26
CA TYR A 125 -4.50 6.54 7.72
C TYR A 125 -3.50 6.33 6.59
N LEU A 126 -2.81 5.21 6.60
CA LEU A 126 -1.80 4.87 5.61
C LEU A 126 -2.13 3.54 4.95
N LEU A 127 -2.02 3.48 3.63
CA LEU A 127 -1.98 2.23 2.87
C LEU A 127 -0.55 1.98 2.42
N ILE A 128 0.07 0.91 2.93
CA ILE A 128 1.39 0.45 2.51
C ILE A 128 1.20 -0.89 1.80
N LYS A 129 1.32 -0.89 0.48
CA LYS A 129 1.10 -2.10 -0.34
C LYS A 129 2.20 -2.25 -1.37
N GLY A 130 2.54 -3.49 -1.72
CA GLY A 130 3.53 -3.77 -2.76
C GLY A 130 3.78 -5.26 -2.94
N SER A 131 4.44 -5.61 -4.03
CA SER A 131 4.87 -6.99 -4.27
C SER A 131 5.96 -7.38 -3.27
N ARG A 132 6.15 -8.69 -3.05
CA ARG A 132 7.14 -9.20 -2.09
C ARG A 132 8.55 -8.70 -2.37
N SER A 133 8.94 -8.53 -3.63
CA SER A 133 10.27 -8.05 -4.01
C SER A 133 10.50 -6.58 -3.65
N MET A 134 9.44 -5.78 -3.53
CA MET A 134 9.52 -4.38 -3.11
C MET A 134 9.79 -4.20 -1.62
N GLN A 135 9.55 -5.23 -0.80
CA GLN A 135 9.84 -5.24 0.64
C GLN A 135 9.29 -4.00 1.35
N MET A 136 8.03 -3.66 1.07
CA MET A 136 7.38 -2.45 1.59
C MET A 136 7.19 -2.49 3.11
N GLU A 137 7.24 -3.66 3.74
CA GLU A 137 7.24 -3.82 5.20
C GLU A 137 8.42 -3.09 5.87
N LYS A 138 9.54 -2.92 5.16
CA LYS A 138 10.74 -2.22 5.67
C LYS A 138 10.49 -0.76 6.00
N ILE A 139 9.45 -0.15 5.42
CA ILE A 139 9.05 1.23 5.74
C ILE A 139 8.72 1.39 7.22
N LEU A 140 8.24 0.32 7.86
CA LEU A 140 7.90 0.31 9.28
C LEU A 140 9.01 -0.27 10.15
N GLU A 141 10.02 -0.94 9.62
CA GLU A 141 11.08 -1.48 10.46
C GLU A 141 11.84 -0.36 11.21
N PRO A 142 12.34 -0.59 12.44
CA PRO A 142 13.17 0.36 13.18
C PRO A 142 14.35 0.87 12.35
#